data_AF-A0A9E0MM52-F1
#
_entry.id   AF-A0A9E0MM52-F1
#
_cell.length_a   1.000
_cell.length_b   1.000
_cell.length_c   1.000
_cell.angle_alpha   90.00
_cell.angle_beta   90.00
_cell.angle_gamma   90.00
#
_symmetry.space_group_name_H-M   'P 1'
#
loop_
_entity.id
_entity.type
_entity.pdbx_description
1 polymer ?
#
loop_
_entity_poly.entity_id
_entity_poly.type
_entity_poly.pdbx_seq_one_letter_code
_entity_poly.pdbx_strand_id
1 'polypeptide(L)'
;MDTTVSLMAKTLGAHGVESAGADARFAVEGSDGSVMKVSLEGRQQRFMAVLIDAAGVTRASLDVAPVSHVVDDKSTAGRITLHVGKHRIHIDSQPTPAIEMVTAEE
;
A
#
# COMPACT_ATOMS: atom_id res chain seq x y z
N MET A 1 -9.11 -10.94 -6.91
CA MET A 1 -7.86 -10.21 -6.67
C MET A 1 -7.78 -8.94 -7.50
N ASP A 2 -8.18 -8.99 -8.78
CA ASP A 2 -8.36 -7.77 -9.62
C ASP A 2 -9.13 -6.65 -8.89
N THR A 3 -10.21 -7.00 -8.19
CA THR A 3 -10.98 -6.05 -7.38
C THR A 3 -10.17 -5.40 -6.25
N THR A 4 -9.30 -6.14 -5.56
CA THR A 4 -8.47 -5.62 -4.46
C THR A 4 -7.37 -4.73 -4.99
N VAL A 5 -6.69 -5.14 -6.06
CA VAL A 5 -5.65 -4.31 -6.72
C VAL A 5 -6.26 -3.01 -7.22
N SER A 6 -7.40 -3.08 -7.93
CA SER A 6 -8.10 -1.88 -8.40
C SER A 6 -8.56 -0.98 -7.25
N LEU A 7 -9.05 -1.55 -6.15
CA LEU A 7 -9.41 -0.79 -4.95
C LEU A 7 -8.20 -0.02 -4.40
N MET A 8 -7.08 -0.72 -4.20
CA MET A 8 -5.87 -0.13 -3.63
C MET A 8 -5.29 0.96 -4.52
N ALA A 9 -5.12 0.66 -5.81
CA ALA A 9 -4.60 1.62 -6.78
C ALA A 9 -5.49 2.88 -6.86
N LYS A 10 -6.82 2.69 -6.89
CA LYS A 10 -7.77 3.80 -6.90
C LYS A 10 -7.71 4.62 -5.61
N THR A 11 -7.73 3.96 -4.45
CA THR A 11 -7.78 4.62 -3.14
C THR A 11 -6.49 5.40 -2.89
N LEU A 12 -5.34 4.79 -3.20
CA LEU A 12 -4.04 5.42 -3.05
C LEU A 12 -3.73 6.46 -4.13
N GLY A 13 -4.52 6.53 -5.21
CA GLY A 13 -4.32 7.51 -6.28
C GLY A 13 -3.17 7.16 -7.23
N ALA A 14 -2.96 5.87 -7.51
CA ALA A 14 -1.94 5.43 -8.44
C ALA A 14 -2.20 5.92 -9.87
N HIS A 15 -1.16 6.42 -10.55
CA HIS A 15 -1.24 6.91 -11.93
C HIS A 15 -1.37 5.80 -12.98
N GLY A 16 -0.95 4.58 -12.65
CA GLY A 16 -1.01 3.42 -13.53
C GLY A 16 -0.78 2.12 -12.75
N VAL A 17 -1.34 1.03 -13.26
CA VAL A 17 -1.20 -0.31 -12.67
C VAL A 17 -0.67 -1.25 -13.75
N GLU A 18 0.45 -1.89 -13.47
CA GLU A 18 1.00 -2.98 -14.27
C GLU A 18 0.60 -4.30 -13.63
N SER A 19 -0.13 -5.15 -14.35
CA SER A 19 -0.58 -6.44 -13.84
C SER A 19 -0.13 -7.60 -14.73
N ALA A 20 0.33 -8.69 -14.11
CA ALA A 20 0.70 -9.92 -14.79
C ALA A 20 0.17 -11.12 -14.00
N GLY A 21 -0.86 -11.79 -14.53
CA GLY A 21 -1.52 -12.89 -13.83
C GLY A 21 -2.16 -12.42 -12.52
N ALA A 22 -1.72 -12.99 -11.40
CA ALA A 22 -2.21 -12.62 -10.06
C ALA A 22 -1.37 -11.51 -9.41
N ASP A 23 -0.33 -11.02 -10.10
CA ASP A 23 0.62 -10.07 -9.54
C ASP A 23 0.37 -8.67 -10.12
N ALA A 24 0.61 -7.64 -9.32
CA ALA A 24 0.43 -6.25 -9.73
C ALA A 24 1.47 -5.33 -9.13
N ARG A 25 1.81 -4.27 -9.86
CA ARG A 25 2.74 -3.21 -9.45
C ARG A 25 2.17 -1.85 -9.80
N PHE A 26 2.40 -0.88 -8.93
CA PHE A 26 2.03 0.51 -9.19
C PHE A 26 2.87 1.45 -8.32
N ALA A 27 2.85 2.74 -8.67
CA ALA A 27 3.50 3.79 -7.90
C ALA A 27 2.47 4.83 -7.46
N VAL A 28 2.73 5.43 -6.31
CA VAL A 28 1.96 6.52 -5.71
C VAL A 28 2.92 7.68 -5.49
N GLU A 29 2.61 8.83 -6.07
CA GLU A 29 3.42 10.04 -5.96
C GLU A 29 2.83 10.97 -4.90
N GLY A 30 3.66 11.39 -3.95
CA GLY A 30 3.31 12.40 -2.96
C GLY A 30 3.48 13.82 -3.50
N SER A 31 2.71 14.76 -2.97
CA SER A 31 2.86 16.18 -3.32
C SER A 31 4.21 16.78 -2.89
N ASP A 32 4.92 16.11 -1.99
CA ASP A 32 6.26 16.48 -1.52
C ASP A 32 7.39 15.90 -2.40
N GLY A 33 7.05 15.21 -3.49
CA GLY A 33 8.01 14.52 -4.37
C GLY A 33 8.44 13.16 -3.87
N SER A 34 7.89 12.65 -2.76
CA SER A 34 8.08 11.26 -2.35
C SER A 34 7.37 10.30 -3.30
N VAL A 35 7.88 9.08 -3.42
CA VAL A 35 7.31 8.03 -4.25
C VAL A 35 7.22 6.75 -3.45
N MET A 36 6.02 6.18 -3.38
CA MET A 36 5.78 4.84 -2.85
C MET A 36 5.58 3.85 -3.99
N LYS A 37 6.49 2.88 -4.10
CA LYS A 37 6.40 1.78 -5.07
C LYS A 37 5.75 0.58 -4.39
N VAL A 38 4.68 0.05 -4.98
CA VAL A 38 3.91 -1.07 -4.44
C VAL A 38 4.02 -2.27 -5.37
N SER A 39 4.21 -3.46 -4.80
CA SER A 39 4.17 -4.74 -5.49
C SER A 39 3.29 -5.71 -4.71
N LEU A 40 2.41 -6.41 -5.43
CA LEU A 40 1.45 -7.36 -4.89
C LEU A 40 1.69 -8.72 -5.55
N GLU A 41 1.91 -9.75 -4.74
CA GLU A 41 2.03 -11.13 -5.23
C GLU A 41 0.81 -11.93 -4.82
N GLY A 42 -0.02 -12.30 -5.79
CA GLY A 42 -1.35 -12.79 -5.50
C GLY A 42 -1.44 -14.18 -4.93
N ARG A 43 -0.56 -15.06 -5.43
CA ARG A 43 -0.49 -16.44 -4.95
C ARG A 43 0.00 -16.51 -3.51
N GLN A 44 0.89 -15.59 -3.12
CA GLN A 44 1.46 -15.54 -1.77
C GLN A 44 0.67 -14.60 -0.84
N GLN A 45 -0.33 -13.87 -1.37
CA GLN A 45 -1.02 -12.78 -0.65
C GLN A 45 -0.02 -11.81 -0.02
N ARG A 46 1.06 -11.52 -0.74
CA ARG A 46 2.18 -10.70 -0.24
C ARG A 46 2.00 -9.27 -0.71
N PHE A 47 2.15 -8.35 0.23
CA PHE A 47 2.21 -6.92 -0.04
C PHE A 47 3.62 -6.44 0.22
N MET A 48 4.18 -5.76 -0.76
CA MET A 48 5.48 -5.09 -0.65
C MET A 48 5.31 -3.62 -1.00
N ALA A 49 5.91 -2.75 -0.19
CA ALA A 49 6.02 -1.33 -0.52
C ALA A 49 7.39 -0.78 -0.14
N VAL A 50 7.88 0.17 -0.94
CA VAL A 50 9.06 0.97 -0.62
C VAL A 50 8.69 2.42 -0.77
N LEU A 51 8.85 3.18 0.31
CA LEU A 51 8.66 4.63 0.35
C LEU A 51 10.02 5.32 0.23
N ILE A 52 10.14 6.16 -0.79
CA ILE A 52 11.35 6.91 -1.14
C ILE A 52 11.02 8.40 -1.03
N ASP A 53 11.84 9.19 -0.33
CA ASP A 53 11.65 10.65 -0.28
C ASP A 53 12.13 11.35 -1.58
N ALA A 54 11.89 12.65 -1.69
CA ALA A 54 12.29 13.44 -2.85
C ALA A 54 13.81 13.49 -3.08
N ALA A 55 14.63 13.16 -2.08
CA ALA A 55 16.08 13.07 -2.20
C ALA A 55 16.55 11.68 -2.67
N GLY A 56 15.61 10.75 -2.90
CA GLY A 56 15.91 9.38 -3.30
C GLY A 56 16.25 8.45 -2.13
N VAL A 57 16.06 8.88 -0.89
CA VAL A 57 16.36 8.08 0.31
C VAL A 57 15.17 7.19 0.65
N THR A 58 15.41 5.91 0.90
CA THR A 58 14.37 4.99 1.40
C THR A 58 14.02 5.35 2.84
N ARG A 59 12.78 5.77 3.07
CA ARG A 59 12.26 6.13 4.40
C ARG A 59 11.63 4.95 5.12
N ALA A 60 10.98 4.09 4.35
CA ALA A 60 10.35 2.88 4.87
C ALA A 60 10.32 1.79 3.78
N SER A 61 10.44 0.54 4.23
CA SER A 61 10.13 -0.64 3.42
C SER A 61 9.17 -1.52 4.21
N LEU A 62 8.21 -2.10 3.49
CA LEU A 62 7.25 -3.05 4.03
C LEU A 62 7.24 -4.28 3.16
N ASP A 63 7.28 -5.44 3.80
CA ASP A 63 7.19 -6.74 3.15
C ASP A 63 6.43 -7.67 4.09
N VAL A 64 5.17 -7.93 3.76
CA VAL A 64 4.25 -8.66 4.64
C VAL A 64 3.42 -9.68 3.88
N ALA A 65 3.25 -10.82 4.51
CA ALA A 65 2.36 -11.89 4.06
C ALA A 65 1.95 -12.77 5.26
N PRO A 66 0.78 -13.42 5.20
CA PRO A 66 -0.30 -13.18 4.24
C PRO A 66 -1.11 -11.92 4.62
N VAL A 67 -1.51 -11.12 3.63
CA VAL A 67 -2.52 -10.07 3.79
C VAL A 67 -3.90 -10.71 3.64
N SER A 68 -4.60 -10.88 4.75
CA SER A 68 -5.92 -11.55 4.76
C SER A 68 -7.02 -10.67 4.19
N HIS A 69 -6.98 -9.37 4.50
CA HIS A 69 -7.96 -8.40 4.07
C HIS A 69 -7.34 -7.02 3.85
N VAL A 70 -7.93 -6.27 2.91
CA VAL A 70 -7.63 -4.86 2.68
C VAL A 70 -8.92 -4.07 2.84
N VAL A 71 -8.87 -3.04 3.67
CA VAL A 71 -10.01 -2.15 3.93
C VAL A 71 -9.70 -0.75 3.41
N ASP A 72 -10.61 -0.20 2.62
CA ASP A 72 -10.62 1.22 2.24
C ASP A 72 -11.29 2.02 3.37
N ASP A 73 -10.49 2.80 4.10
CA ASP A 73 -11.01 3.64 5.17
C ASP A 73 -11.52 4.96 4.58
N LYS A 74 -12.82 4.99 4.26
CA LYS A 74 -13.47 6.17 3.68
C LYS A 74 -13.48 7.40 4.58
N SER A 75 -13.14 7.26 5.87
CA SER A 75 -13.02 8.39 6.79
C SER A 75 -11.71 9.16 6.61
N THR A 76 -10.68 8.51 6.04
CA THR A 76 -9.36 9.07 5.79
C THR A 76 -9.02 8.95 4.31
N ALA A 77 -9.06 10.07 3.57
CA ALA A 77 -8.76 10.07 2.15
C ALA A 77 -7.35 9.50 1.88
N GLY A 78 -7.25 8.58 0.91
CA GLY A 78 -5.96 7.99 0.55
C GLY A 78 -5.46 6.91 1.51
N ARG A 79 -6.28 6.41 2.44
CA ARG A 79 -5.90 5.35 3.37
C ARG A 79 -6.44 3.99 2.95
N ILE A 80 -5.56 3.00 2.94
CA ILE A 80 -5.95 1.58 3.02
C ILE A 80 -5.37 0.95 4.29
N THR A 81 -6.09 0.00 4.87
CA THR A 81 -5.62 -0.82 5.99
C THR A 81 -5.37 -2.24 5.52
N LEU A 82 -4.15 -2.72 5.70
CA LEU A 82 -3.78 -4.12 5.50
C LEU A 82 -3.98 -4.89 6.81
N HIS A 83 -4.62 -6.04 6.74
CA HIS A 83 -4.75 -6.97 7.86
C HIS A 83 -3.74 -8.10 7.70
N VAL A 84 -2.81 -8.22 8.66
CA VAL A 84 -1.72 -9.20 8.65
C VAL A 84 -1.67 -9.89 10.02
N GLY A 85 -2.31 -11.05 10.14
CA GLY A 85 -2.48 -11.73 11.43
C GLY A 85 -3.25 -10.84 12.42
N LYS A 86 -2.63 -10.54 13.57
CA LYS A 86 -3.17 -9.60 14.57
C LYS A 86 -2.80 -8.14 14.31
N HIS A 87 -1.94 -7.87 13.33
CA HIS A 87 -1.47 -6.53 13.03
C HIS A 87 -2.38 -5.85 11.99
N ARG A 88 -2.55 -4.54 12.15
CA ARG A 88 -3.07 -3.66 11.12
C ARG A 88 -1.94 -2.76 10.65
N ILE A 89 -1.93 -2.46 9.36
CA ILE A 89 -0.94 -1.56 8.77
C ILE A 89 -1.69 -0.55 7.92
N HIS A 90 -1.57 0.73 8.26
CA HIS A 90 -2.07 1.80 7.42
C HIS A 90 -1.05 2.11 6.32
N ILE A 91 -1.57 2.19 5.10
CA ILE A 91 -0.87 2.73 3.95
C ILE A 91 -1.63 3.97 3.53
N ASP A 92 -0.99 5.12 3.67
CA ASP A 92 -1.56 6.42 3.38
C ASP A 92 -0.92 6.97 2.12
N SER A 93 -1.70 7.68 1.30
CA SER A 93 -1.21 8.48 0.17
C SER A 93 -1.43 9.97 0.32
N GLN A 94 -2.22 10.40 1.31
CA GLN A 94 -2.54 11.82 1.53
C GLN A 94 -2.35 12.20 3.01
N PRO A 95 -1.86 13.42 3.31
CA PRO A 95 -1.36 14.42 2.35
C PRO A 95 -0.04 14.02 1.68
N THR A 96 0.71 13.10 2.29
CA THR A 96 1.91 12.49 1.71
C THR A 96 1.91 10.97 1.96
N PRO A 97 2.57 10.19 1.11
CA PRO A 97 2.75 8.76 1.32
C PRO A 97 3.36 8.41 2.67
N ALA A 98 2.71 7.50 3.40
CA ALA A 98 3.19 7.01 4.69
C ALA A 98 2.85 5.54 4.90
N ILE A 99 3.63 4.88 5.75
CA ILE A 99 3.43 3.50 6.18
C ILE A 99 3.46 3.50 7.71
N GLU A 100 2.37 3.06 8.35
CA GLU A 100 2.25 3.03 9.81
C GLU A 100 1.75 1.66 10.26
N MET A 101 2.43 1.06 11.24
CA MET A 101 1.93 -0.14 11.91
C MET A 101 1.06 0.27 13.09
N VAL A 102 -0.22 -0.08 13.03
CA VAL A 102 -1.18 0.13 14.12
C VAL A 102 -1.45 -1.22 14.76
N THR A 103 -0.86 -1.45 15.93
CA THR A 103 -1.18 -2.62 16.75
C THR A 103 -2.68 -2.65 17.04
N ALA A 104 -3.33 -3.78 16.78
CA ALA A 104 -4.64 -4.02 17.36
C ALA A 104 -4.40 -4.28 18.86
N GLU A 105 -4.85 -3.39 19.72
CA GLU A 105 -4.90 -3.66 21.16
C GLU A 105 -5.62 -5.00 21.39
N GLU A 106 -5.04 -5.84 22.26
CA GLU A 106 -5.62 -7.13 22.67
C GLU A 106 -6.85 -6.95 23.57
#